data_AF-A0A506RL24-F1
#
_entry.id   AF-A0A506RL24-F1
#
_cell.length_a   1.000
_cell.length_b   1.000
_cell.length_c   1.000
_cell.angle_alpha   90.00
_cell.angle_beta   90.00
_cell.angle_gamma   90.00
#
_symmetry.space_group_name_H-M   'P 1'
#
loop_
_entity.id
_entity.type
_entity.pdbx_description
1 polymer ?
#
loop_
_entity_poly.entity_id
_entity_poly.type
_entity_poly.pdbx_seq_one_letter_code
_entity_poly.pdbx_strand_id
1 'polypeptide(L)'
;MIMLRKLRGMATAICAGLLLVTASGAIANELSAIKKVSESKELGTLRDNYRACVVAKAKLYLKVNSIDSTIVHAPIACKRELLSIRQFLLSGAFKVDVVDQLMDSVREGVEIDLVNSVYDEVLKKKGIQP
;
A
#
# COMPACT_ATOMS: atom_id res chain seq x y z
N MET A 1 -51.89 3.54 37.32
CA MET A 1 -52.24 2.18 37.79
C MET A 1 -52.03 1.24 36.60
N ILE A 2 -50.84 0.64 36.46
CA ILE A 2 -50.40 -0.67 36.99
C ILE A 2 -50.67 -1.80 35.96
N MET A 3 -49.59 -2.56 35.67
CA MET A 3 -49.47 -3.87 34.99
C MET A 3 -49.55 -3.84 33.45
N LEU A 4 -48.52 -4.13 32.65
CA LEU A 4 -47.40 -5.10 32.71
C LEU A 4 -47.81 -6.53 33.11
N ARG A 5 -47.55 -7.46 32.16
CA ARG A 5 -47.32 -8.92 32.29
C ARG A 5 -48.44 -9.88 31.83
N LYS A 6 -48.17 -10.55 30.71
CA LYS A 6 -48.07 -12.03 30.56
C LYS A 6 -47.75 -12.34 29.09
N LEU A 7 -46.48 -12.53 28.70
CA LEU A 7 -45.78 -13.83 28.69
C LEU A 7 -46.71 -15.06 28.68
N ARG A 8 -46.91 -15.60 27.47
CA ARG A 8 -47.32 -16.97 27.15
C ARG A 8 -47.08 -17.11 25.64
N GLY A 9 -46.34 -18.03 25.07
CA GLY A 9 -45.58 -19.19 25.50
C GLY A 9 -44.86 -19.71 24.25
N MET A 10 -43.84 -20.53 24.46
CA MET A 10 -42.91 -21.07 23.46
C MET A 10 -43.57 -21.79 22.27
N ALA A 11 -42.75 -21.90 21.20
CA ALA A 11 -42.76 -22.90 20.13
C ALA A 11 -43.43 -22.52 18.80
N THR A 12 -42.67 -21.81 17.96
CA THR A 12 -42.58 -22.15 16.53
C THR A 12 -41.12 -22.12 16.09
N ALA A 13 -40.68 -23.26 15.59
CA ALA A 13 -39.34 -23.60 15.17
C ALA A 13 -38.97 -22.97 13.82
N ILE A 14 -37.67 -22.71 13.64
CA ILE A 14 -36.87 -22.89 12.43
C ILE A 14 -37.42 -22.26 11.13
N CYS A 15 -36.82 -21.13 10.72
CA CYS A 15 -36.37 -20.80 9.34
C CYS A 15 -36.32 -19.27 9.14
N ALA A 16 -35.18 -18.67 9.44
CA ALA A 16 -34.70 -17.42 8.84
C ALA A 16 -33.18 -17.38 9.15
N GLY A 17 -32.35 -18.16 8.45
CA GLY A 17 -32.28 -18.17 7.00
C GLY A 17 -31.57 -16.91 6.55
N LEU A 18 -30.23 -16.92 6.68
CA LEU A 18 -29.31 -16.29 5.74
C LEU A 18 -29.61 -14.83 5.34
N LEU A 19 -29.22 -13.88 6.17
CA LEU A 19 -29.23 -12.44 5.84
C LEU A 19 -27.82 -11.82 5.98
N LEU A 20 -26.80 -12.50 5.45
CA LEU A 20 -25.41 -12.03 5.51
C LEU A 20 -24.61 -12.11 4.19
N VAL A 21 -25.24 -12.36 3.03
CA VAL A 21 -24.49 -12.45 1.75
C VAL A 21 -25.19 -11.70 0.63
N THR A 22 -25.12 -10.37 0.62
CA THR A 22 -25.39 -9.57 -0.59
C THR A 22 -24.38 -8.44 -0.84
N ALA A 23 -23.21 -8.44 -0.17
CA ALA A 23 -22.13 -7.48 -0.48
C ALA A 23 -21.02 -8.04 -1.40
N SER A 24 -21.04 -9.33 -1.74
CA SER A 24 -19.90 -10.01 -2.38
C SER A 24 -19.65 -9.65 -3.86
N GLY A 25 -20.59 -8.98 -4.53
CA GLY A 25 -20.46 -8.64 -5.96
C GLY A 25 -19.54 -7.45 -6.24
N ALA A 26 -19.54 -6.43 -5.37
CA ALA A 26 -18.76 -5.21 -5.60
C ALA A 26 -17.26 -5.41 -5.35
N ILE A 27 -16.90 -6.23 -4.35
CA ILE A 27 -15.51 -6.43 -3.90
C ILE A 27 -14.73 -7.27 -4.93
N ALA A 28 -15.36 -8.29 -5.54
CA ALA A 28 -14.70 -9.17 -6.50
C ALA A 28 -14.30 -8.45 -7.80
N ASN A 29 -15.15 -7.52 -8.28
CA ASN A 29 -14.85 -6.74 -9.48
C ASN A 29 -13.65 -5.80 -9.25
N GLU A 30 -13.62 -5.10 -8.11
CA GLU A 30 -12.50 -4.22 -7.75
C GLU A 30 -11.20 -5.00 -7.54
N LEU A 31 -11.24 -6.17 -6.91
CA LEU A 31 -10.05 -7.00 -6.71
C LEU A 31 -9.42 -7.47 -8.03
N SER A 32 -10.24 -7.82 -9.02
CA SER A 32 -9.78 -8.23 -10.35
C SER A 32 -9.10 -7.09 -11.11
N ALA A 33 -9.66 -5.87 -10.99
CA ALA A 33 -9.10 -4.67 -11.59
C ALA A 33 -7.78 -4.29 -10.90
N ILE A 34 -7.72 -4.38 -9.57
CA ILE A 34 -6.49 -4.12 -8.80
C ILE A 34 -5.41 -5.09 -9.23
N LYS A 35 -5.71 -6.39 -9.32
CA LYS A 35 -4.74 -7.41 -9.75
C LYS A 35 -4.20 -7.13 -11.15
N LYS A 36 -5.08 -6.78 -12.09
CA LYS A 36 -4.68 -6.46 -13.47
C LYS A 36 -3.76 -5.23 -13.53
N VAL A 37 -4.03 -4.21 -12.72
CA VAL A 37 -3.21 -2.99 -12.67
C VAL A 37 -1.90 -3.24 -11.91
N SER A 38 -1.93 -4.01 -10.82
CA SER A 38 -0.73 -4.37 -10.05
C SER A 38 0.26 -5.19 -10.86
N GLU A 39 -0.25 -6.07 -11.74
CA GLU A 39 0.55 -6.92 -12.63
C GLU A 39 0.87 -6.22 -13.97
N SER A 40 0.41 -4.98 -14.16
CA SER A 40 0.68 -4.25 -15.39
C SER A 40 2.16 -3.86 -15.51
N LYS A 41 2.70 -4.01 -16.71
CA LYS A 41 4.08 -3.61 -17.04
C LYS A 41 4.31 -2.10 -16.81
N GLU A 42 3.27 -1.29 -17.01
CA GLU A 42 3.32 0.16 -16.82
C GLU A 42 3.51 0.52 -15.35
N LEU A 43 2.72 -0.06 -14.43
CA LEU A 43 2.92 0.15 -12.99
C LEU A 43 4.30 -0.33 -12.54
N GLY A 44 4.74 -1.50 -13.04
CA GLY A 44 6.08 -2.02 -12.76
C GLY A 44 7.17 -1.01 -13.15
N THR A 45 7.08 -0.45 -14.35
CA THR A 45 8.04 0.55 -14.85
C THR A 45 8.03 1.83 -14.00
N LEU A 46 6.84 2.32 -13.61
CA LEU A 46 6.73 3.52 -12.78
C LEU A 46 7.31 3.29 -11.38
N ARG A 47 7.06 2.12 -10.77
CA ARG A 47 7.66 1.72 -9.49
C ARG A 47 9.18 1.62 -9.59
N ASP A 48 9.69 1.00 -10.66
CA ASP A 48 11.13 0.82 -10.86
C ASP A 48 11.83 2.18 -11.06
N ASN A 49 11.19 3.13 -11.75
CA ASN A 49 11.67 4.50 -11.88
C ASN A 49 11.72 5.23 -10.53
N TYR A 50 10.67 5.10 -9.73
CA TYR A 50 10.64 5.67 -8.38
C TYR A 50 11.74 5.07 -7.51
N ARG A 51 11.88 3.74 -7.48
CA ARG A 51 12.95 3.01 -6.78
C ARG A 51 14.33 3.49 -7.20
N ALA A 52 14.59 3.56 -8.51
CA ALA A 52 15.87 4.00 -9.04
C ALA A 52 16.20 5.45 -8.64
N CYS A 53 15.21 6.35 -8.67
CA CYS A 53 15.36 7.72 -8.19
C CYS A 53 15.75 7.74 -6.71
N VAL A 54 15.00 7.02 -5.86
CA VAL A 54 15.20 7.02 -4.41
C VAL A 54 16.59 6.51 -4.06
N VAL A 55 17.01 5.38 -4.64
CA VAL A 55 18.35 4.82 -4.43
C VAL A 55 19.45 5.79 -4.91
N ALA A 56 19.28 6.42 -6.07
CA ALA A 56 20.25 7.39 -6.57
C ALA A 56 20.39 8.61 -5.65
N LYS A 57 19.26 9.15 -5.15
CA LYS A 57 19.25 10.27 -4.19
C LYS A 57 19.85 9.87 -2.85
N ALA A 58 19.56 8.66 -2.38
CA ALA A 58 20.12 8.13 -1.15
C ALA A 58 21.66 8.09 -1.20
N LYS A 59 22.24 7.59 -2.30
CA LYS A 59 23.70 7.58 -2.49
C LYS A 59 24.32 8.98 -2.47
N LEU A 60 23.60 10.00 -2.95
CA LEU A 60 24.05 11.39 -2.88
C LEU A 60 23.99 11.92 -1.45
N TYR A 61 22.88 11.69 -0.74
CA TYR A 61 22.68 12.16 0.63
C TYR A 61 23.62 11.47 1.63
N LEU A 62 23.88 10.17 1.47
CA LEU A 62 24.85 9.40 2.27
C LEU A 62 26.28 9.93 2.23
N LYS A 63 26.62 10.83 1.29
CA LYS A 63 27.95 11.46 1.24
C LYS A 63 28.09 12.60 2.24
N VAL A 64 26.98 13.22 2.61
CA VAL A 64 26.97 14.49 3.37
C VAL A 64 26.06 14.46 4.60
N ASN A 65 25.17 13.47 4.70
CA ASN A 65 24.17 13.34 5.76
C ASN A 65 24.31 12.01 6.52
N SER A 66 23.66 11.93 7.68
CA SER A 66 23.49 10.67 8.41
C SER A 66 22.62 9.66 7.64
N ILE A 67 22.68 8.40 8.07
CA ILE A 67 21.84 7.32 7.54
C ILE A 67 20.35 7.66 7.72
N ASP A 68 19.94 8.04 8.93
CA ASP A 68 18.54 8.34 9.26
C ASP A 68 18.01 9.50 8.40
N SER A 69 18.80 10.56 8.27
CA SER A 69 18.44 11.69 7.41
C SER A 69 18.36 11.26 5.94
N THR A 70 19.22 10.36 5.49
CA THR A 70 19.19 9.87 4.11
C THR A 70 17.92 9.07 3.82
N ILE A 71 17.54 8.17 4.73
CA ILE A 71 16.35 7.32 4.59
C ILE A 71 15.08 8.18 4.53
N VAL A 72 14.99 9.22 5.37
CA VAL A 72 13.82 10.11 5.39
C VAL A 72 13.73 10.99 4.13
N HIS A 73 14.86 11.55 3.67
CA HIS A 73 14.81 12.60 2.64
C HIS A 73 14.90 12.07 1.21
N ALA A 74 15.51 10.90 0.99
CA ALA A 74 15.66 10.34 -0.35
C ALA A 74 14.30 10.06 -1.06
N PRO A 75 13.28 9.48 -0.38
CA PRO A 75 11.94 9.34 -0.93
C PRO A 75 11.28 10.67 -1.29
N ILE A 76 11.43 11.68 -0.42
CA ILE A 76 10.83 13.01 -0.59
C ILE A 76 11.38 13.71 -1.84
N ALA A 77 12.68 13.54 -2.12
CA ALA A 77 13.32 14.09 -3.31
C ALA A 77 12.78 13.50 -4.63
N CYS A 78 12.11 12.35 -4.59
CA CYS A 78 11.53 11.65 -5.73
C CYS A 78 9.99 11.76 -5.78
N LYS A 79 9.45 12.87 -5.26
CA LYS A 79 8.01 13.16 -5.25
C LYS A 79 7.38 13.13 -6.64
N ARG A 80 8.12 13.49 -7.69
CA ARG A 80 7.60 13.52 -9.07
C ARG A 80 7.24 12.12 -9.56
N GLU A 81 8.12 11.16 -9.36
CA GLU A 81 7.93 9.77 -9.75
C GLU A 81 6.76 9.16 -8.99
N LEU A 82 6.65 9.49 -7.70
CA LEU A 82 5.53 9.08 -6.86
C LEU A 82 4.19 9.67 -7.34
N LEU A 83 4.18 10.92 -7.82
CA LEU A 83 2.99 11.54 -8.42
C LEU A 83 2.57 10.85 -9.73
N SER A 84 3.54 10.40 -10.54
CA SER A 84 3.24 9.63 -11.76
C SER A 84 2.58 8.29 -11.45
N ILE A 85 3.03 7.59 -10.41
CA ILE A 85 2.38 6.36 -9.93
C ILE A 85 0.94 6.65 -9.50
N ARG A 86 0.73 7.71 -8.70
CA ARG A 86 -0.60 8.10 -8.25
C ARG A 86 -1.53 8.43 -9.43
N GLN A 87 -1.04 9.18 -10.42
CA GLN A 87 -1.83 9.53 -11.61
C GLN A 87 -2.23 8.28 -12.40
N PHE A 88 -1.31 7.34 -12.56
CA PHE A 88 -1.60 6.06 -13.21
C PHE A 88 -2.68 5.27 -12.44
N LEU A 89 -2.56 5.17 -11.12
CA LEU A 89 -3.56 4.49 -10.30
C LEU A 89 -4.92 5.20 -10.36
N LEU A 90 -4.97 6.53 -10.33
CA LEU A 90 -6.21 7.31 -10.49
C LEU A 90 -6.84 7.18 -11.89
N SER A 91 -6.06 6.80 -12.90
CA SER A 91 -6.58 6.51 -14.25
C SER A 91 -7.29 5.15 -14.30
N GLY A 92 -6.93 4.24 -13.40
CA GLY A 92 -7.75 3.05 -13.12
C GLY A 92 -9.02 3.48 -12.40
N ALA A 93 -10.15 2.85 -12.72
CA ALA A 93 -11.46 3.15 -12.11
C ALA A 93 -11.55 2.67 -10.64
N PHE A 94 -10.55 3.00 -9.83
CA PHE A 94 -10.46 2.68 -8.42
C PHE A 94 -11.03 3.82 -7.59
N LYS A 95 -11.52 3.46 -6.41
CA LYS A 95 -11.81 4.44 -5.38
C LYS A 95 -10.51 5.05 -4.83
N VAL A 96 -10.59 6.29 -4.36
CA VAL A 96 -9.41 7.06 -3.90
C VAL A 96 -8.73 6.39 -2.71
N ASP A 97 -9.49 5.78 -1.79
CA ASP A 97 -8.98 5.02 -0.65
C ASP A 97 -8.14 3.81 -1.08
N VAL A 98 -8.56 3.10 -2.12
CA VAL A 98 -7.80 1.99 -2.70
C VAL A 98 -6.50 2.51 -3.33
N VAL A 99 -6.55 3.64 -4.03
CA VAL A 99 -5.35 4.27 -4.59
C VAL A 99 -4.37 4.66 -3.49
N ASP A 100 -4.84 5.22 -2.37
CA ASP A 100 -3.99 5.58 -1.25
C ASP A 100 -3.33 4.35 -0.60
N GLN A 101 -4.07 3.26 -0.43
CA GLN A 101 -3.50 1.98 0.05
C GLN A 101 -2.43 1.42 -0.90
N LEU A 102 -2.67 1.47 -2.21
CA LEU A 102 -1.70 1.05 -3.21
C LEU A 102 -0.45 1.94 -3.20
N MET A 103 -0.63 3.25 -3.02
CA MET A 103 0.48 4.20 -2.89
C MET A 103 1.32 3.94 -1.64
N ASP A 104 0.70 3.60 -0.52
CA ASP A 104 1.42 3.26 0.71
C ASP A 104 2.18 1.94 0.56
N SER A 105 1.59 0.94 -0.07
CA SER A 105 2.30 -0.32 -0.41
C SER A 105 3.52 -0.09 -1.30
N VAL A 106 3.42 0.79 -2.31
CA VAL A 106 4.55 1.17 -3.15
C VAL A 106 5.65 1.88 -2.35
N ARG A 107 5.28 2.77 -1.43
CA ARG A 107 6.24 3.48 -0.57
C ARG A 107 6.98 2.52 0.34
N GLU A 108 6.26 1.65 1.03
CA GLU A 108 6.83 0.66 1.95
C GLU A 108 7.81 -0.26 1.23
N GLY A 109 7.44 -0.79 0.06
CA GLY A 109 8.32 -1.62 -0.75
C GLY A 109 9.63 -0.91 -1.13
N VAL A 110 9.55 0.36 -1.54
CA VAL A 110 10.74 1.14 -1.90
C VAL A 110 11.56 1.57 -0.68
N GLU A 111 10.93 1.79 0.47
CA GLU A 111 11.63 2.09 1.72
C GLU A 111 12.47 0.91 2.19
N ILE A 112 11.95 -0.32 2.10
CA ILE A 112 12.71 -1.55 2.39
C ILE A 112 13.95 -1.63 1.48
N ASP A 113 13.76 -1.41 0.18
CA ASP A 113 14.85 -1.42 -0.80
C ASP A 113 15.89 -0.34 -0.55
N LEU A 114 15.43 0.86 -0.16
CA LEU A 114 16.27 1.98 0.19
C LEU A 114 17.14 1.65 1.40
N VAL A 115 16.54 1.16 2.48
CA VAL A 115 17.25 0.79 3.71
C VAL A 115 18.34 -0.23 3.40
N ASN A 116 18.01 -1.29 2.66
CA ASN A 116 18.98 -2.30 2.23
C ASN A 116 20.13 -1.69 1.42
N SER A 117 19.80 -0.85 0.42
CA SER A 117 20.83 -0.19 -0.38
C SER A 117 21.72 0.75 0.44
N VAL A 118 21.17 1.44 1.44
CA VAL A 118 21.91 2.35 2.31
C VAL A 118 22.87 1.57 3.21
N TYR A 119 22.41 0.46 3.80
CA TYR A 119 23.24 -0.42 4.61
C TYR A 119 24.38 -1.04 3.80
N ASP A 120 24.10 -1.55 2.60
CA ASP A 120 25.13 -2.12 1.71
C ASP A 120 26.24 -1.11 1.38
N GLU A 121 25.86 0.14 1.09
CA GLU A 121 26.83 1.21 0.81
C GLU A 121 27.67 1.56 2.05
N VAL A 122 27.08 1.50 3.25
CA VAL A 122 27.80 1.74 4.51
C VAL A 122 28.75 0.59 4.83
N LEU A 123 28.34 -0.66 4.64
CA LEU A 123 29.19 -1.84 4.85
C LEU A 123 30.38 -1.84 3.88
N LYS A 124 30.15 -1.52 2.61
CA LYS A 124 31.21 -1.33 1.60
C LYS A 124 32.21 -0.26 2.02
N LYS A 125 31.75 0.90 2.51
CA LYS A 125 32.64 1.96 3.03
C LYS A 125 33.48 1.51 4.23
N LYS A 126 32.98 0.56 5.02
CA LYS A 126 33.68 -0.01 6.18
C LYS A 126 34.58 -1.21 5.81
N GLY A 127 34.66 -1.58 4.53
CA GLY A 127 35.43 -2.74 4.08
C GLY A 127 34.83 -4.09 4.49
N ILE A 128 33.56 -4.10 4.92
CA ILE A 128 32.83 -5.31 5.29
C ILE A 128 32.09 -5.78 4.04
N GLN A 129 32.39 -6.98 3.55
CA GLN A 129 31.61 -7.59 2.47
C GLN A 129 30.26 -8.05 3.04
N PRO A 130 29.13 -7.63 2.45
CA PRO A 130 27.80 -8.11 2.84
C PRO A 130 27.61 -9.58 2.47
#